data_AF-A0A5C3NHZ2-F1
#
_entry.id   AF-A0A5C3NHZ2-F1
#
_cell.length_a   1.000
_cell.length_b   1.000
_cell.length_c   1.000
_cell.angle_alpha   90.00
_cell.angle_beta   90.00
_cell.angle_gamma   90.00
#
_symmetry.space_group_name_H-M   'P 1'
#
loop_
_entity.id
_entity.type
_entity.pdbx_description
1 polymer ?
#
loop_
_entity_poly.entity_id
_entity_poly.type
_entity_poly.pdbx_seq_one_letter_code
_entity_poly.pdbx_strand_id
1 'polypeptide(L)'
;MAANPLEHISLHLGAIGFVWLDIPIDIVIRLCFRPIKYLKYLGWTILDLEGVIHSGGQLVEDNAQLIPGGSYVYVVKDLASASPVNLKVANKRTESQTQASAREAFRSTLTHRDPVCIFTRTPSYFGLQAVHIVPFARGEEWLQAIIRDRTYSAMEDVPKDDLHLNHSVNGFIASLDVHTVIGARLAAVLQVDHGSCCFCIFHLPGLQTPNSMLSHDDVRQQLHPSWERDHHYPKDEAKRYIFQYLDFGGLDPNDVTRHVPNCLLAVFSGDPQEPRPSPLLLHDMYGCTVLRLWGRNVKCLADHPRFAHGPPPTARMLGPSQTSADYCKIIANLEAGRSNNRSSGDLTSISEEEDEEWHTTASGTVQRVRRFHDFEPSSPDVRLQSFTAHSASIRVAFSEKL
;
A
#
# COMPACT_ATOMS: atom_id res chain seq x y z
N MET A 1 19.58 -19.08 -17.14
CA MET A 1 18.29 -19.34 -17.82
C MET A 1 17.58 -18.01 -17.91
N ALA A 2 17.15 -17.57 -19.08
CA ALA A 2 16.35 -16.35 -19.19
C ALA A 2 15.05 -16.57 -18.41
N ALA A 3 14.71 -15.65 -17.52
CA ALA A 3 13.41 -15.68 -16.85
C ALA A 3 12.33 -15.72 -17.93
N ASN A 4 11.44 -16.73 -17.88
CA ASN A 4 10.27 -16.74 -18.73
C ASN A 4 9.55 -15.39 -18.56
N PRO A 5 9.07 -14.76 -19.65
CA PRO A 5 8.28 -13.53 -19.52
C PRO A 5 7.16 -13.81 -18.51
N LEU A 6 7.08 -12.96 -17.48
CA LEU A 6 6.09 -13.12 -16.41
C LEU A 6 4.71 -13.20 -17.07
N GLU A 7 4.00 -14.30 -16.82
CA GLU A 7 2.64 -14.46 -17.33
C GLU A 7 1.70 -13.62 -16.49
N HIS A 8 0.90 -12.79 -17.15
CA HIS A 8 -0.03 -11.87 -16.53
C HIS A 8 -1.47 -12.27 -16.83
N ILE A 9 -2.40 -11.83 -15.98
CA ILE A 9 -3.84 -11.79 -16.24
C ILE A 9 -4.35 -10.37 -16.12
N SER A 10 -5.48 -10.09 -16.77
CA SER A 10 -6.21 -8.84 -16.63
C SER A 10 -7.49 -9.04 -15.82
N LEU A 11 -7.72 -8.17 -14.83
CA LEU A 11 -8.98 -8.10 -14.10
C LEU A 11 -9.63 -6.73 -14.34
N HIS A 12 -10.70 -6.71 -15.12
CA HIS A 12 -11.48 -5.51 -15.41
C HIS A 12 -12.52 -5.24 -14.32
N LEU A 13 -12.59 -4.00 -13.85
CA LEU A 13 -13.48 -3.59 -12.76
C LEU A 13 -14.82 -3.08 -13.31
N GLY A 14 -15.67 -4.03 -13.71
CA GLY A 14 -16.98 -3.75 -14.31
C GLY A 14 -16.89 -2.87 -15.56
N ALA A 15 -17.87 -2.00 -15.75
CA ALA A 15 -17.91 -1.03 -16.83
C ALA A 15 -17.31 0.35 -16.46
N ILE A 16 -16.64 0.49 -15.31
CA ILE A 16 -16.07 1.79 -14.91
C ILE A 16 -14.87 2.11 -15.79
N GLY A 17 -15.06 2.99 -16.77
CA GLY A 17 -13.97 3.75 -17.42
C GLY A 17 -12.82 2.93 -18.00
N PHE A 18 -13.04 1.66 -18.33
CA PHE A 18 -11.97 0.72 -18.70
C PHE A 18 -10.85 0.67 -17.64
N VAL A 19 -11.17 0.63 -16.35
CA VAL A 19 -10.17 0.36 -15.30
C VAL A 19 -9.94 -1.14 -15.20
N TRP A 20 -8.68 -1.56 -15.20
CA TRP A 20 -8.30 -2.95 -14.98
C TRP A 20 -7.01 -3.06 -14.18
N LEU A 21 -6.79 -4.24 -13.60
CA LEU A 21 -5.54 -4.65 -12.98
C LEU A 21 -4.78 -5.58 -13.94
N ASP A 22 -3.49 -5.34 -14.08
CA ASP A 22 -2.55 -6.16 -14.84
C ASP A 22 -1.65 -6.91 -13.86
N ILE A 23 -2.01 -8.17 -13.55
CA ILE A 23 -1.55 -8.89 -12.37
C ILE A 23 -0.62 -10.06 -12.77
N PRO A 24 0.59 -10.15 -12.21
CA PRO A 24 1.44 -11.33 -12.36
C PRO A 24 0.78 -12.57 -11.73
N ILE A 25 0.64 -13.66 -12.51
CA ILE A 25 -0.05 -14.87 -12.07
C ILE A 25 0.69 -15.56 -10.92
N ASP A 26 2.02 -15.54 -10.96
CA ASP A 26 2.86 -16.16 -9.95
C ASP A 26 2.64 -15.53 -8.57
N ILE A 27 2.38 -14.22 -8.51
CA ILE A 27 2.01 -13.53 -7.28
C ILE A 27 0.68 -14.06 -6.75
N VAL A 28 -0.36 -14.13 -7.58
CA VAL A 28 -1.67 -14.64 -7.11
C VAL A 28 -1.58 -16.07 -6.58
N ILE A 29 -0.87 -16.96 -7.29
CA ILE A 29 -0.68 -18.36 -6.89
C ILE A 29 0.12 -18.49 -5.57
N ARG A 30 1.06 -17.58 -5.31
CA ARG A 30 1.82 -17.51 -4.05
C ARG A 30 0.96 -17.00 -2.88
N LEU A 31 -0.03 -16.15 -3.14
CA LEU A 31 -0.87 -15.55 -2.09
C LEU A 31 -2.10 -16.39 -1.72
N CYS A 32 -2.68 -17.09 -2.69
CA CYS A 32 -3.99 -17.72 -2.55
C CYS A 32 -4.05 -19.10 -3.20
N PHE A 33 -4.74 -20.05 -2.54
CA PHE A 33 -5.05 -21.37 -3.09
C PHE A 33 -6.27 -21.36 -4.03
N ARG A 34 -7.14 -20.35 -3.89
CA ARG A 34 -8.34 -20.12 -4.72
C ARG A 34 -8.21 -18.81 -5.51
N PRO A 35 -7.47 -18.80 -6.61
CA PRO A 35 -7.08 -17.55 -7.25
C PRO A 35 -8.26 -16.75 -7.82
N ILE A 36 -9.35 -17.39 -8.25
CA ILE A 36 -10.56 -16.67 -8.70
C ILE A 36 -11.26 -15.95 -7.54
N LYS A 37 -11.35 -16.57 -6.35
CA LYS A 37 -11.81 -15.86 -5.16
C LYS A 37 -10.91 -14.68 -4.80
N TYR A 38 -9.60 -14.83 -4.98
CA TYR A 38 -8.68 -13.71 -4.78
C TYR A 38 -8.98 -12.55 -5.73
N LEU A 39 -9.21 -12.82 -7.03
CA LEU A 39 -9.65 -11.77 -7.97
C LEU A 39 -10.97 -11.12 -7.56
N LYS A 40 -11.93 -11.92 -7.08
CA LYS A 40 -13.22 -11.43 -6.55
C LYS A 40 -13.01 -10.52 -5.33
N TYR A 41 -12.11 -10.89 -4.44
CA TYR A 41 -11.68 -10.06 -3.30
C TYR A 41 -11.00 -8.76 -3.75
N LEU A 42 -10.16 -8.78 -4.79
CA LEU A 42 -9.55 -7.57 -5.34
C LEU A 42 -10.62 -6.60 -5.88
N GLY A 43 -11.60 -7.11 -6.63
CA GLY A 43 -12.72 -6.30 -7.10
C GLY A 43 -13.54 -5.71 -5.95
N TRP A 44 -13.86 -6.53 -4.96
CA TRP A 44 -14.61 -6.14 -3.75
C TRP A 44 -13.87 -5.06 -2.95
N THR A 45 -12.59 -5.26 -2.65
CA THR A 45 -11.83 -4.31 -1.83
C THR A 45 -11.67 -2.95 -2.52
N ILE A 46 -11.62 -2.94 -3.86
CA ILE A 46 -11.52 -1.72 -4.66
C ILE A 46 -12.86 -1.01 -4.77
N LEU A 47 -13.96 -1.73 -5.02
CA LEU A 47 -15.28 -1.13 -5.35
C LEU A 47 -16.26 -1.05 -4.18
N ASP A 48 -15.96 -1.71 -3.06
CA ASP A 48 -16.84 -1.79 -1.89
C ASP A 48 -18.19 -2.48 -2.15
N LEU A 49 -18.25 -3.38 -3.12
CA LEU A 49 -19.47 -4.09 -3.50
C LEU A 49 -19.19 -5.56 -3.73
N GLU A 50 -20.16 -6.41 -3.43
CA GLU A 50 -20.11 -7.80 -3.82
C GLU A 50 -20.42 -7.99 -5.31
N GLY A 51 -19.67 -8.90 -5.94
CA GLY A 51 -19.74 -9.17 -7.36
C GLY A 51 -19.29 -10.58 -7.70
N VAL A 52 -19.28 -10.89 -8.99
CA VAL A 52 -18.89 -12.20 -9.54
C VAL A 52 -17.85 -12.02 -10.63
N ILE A 53 -17.07 -13.07 -10.91
CA ILE A 53 -16.04 -13.06 -11.94
C ILE A 53 -16.59 -13.72 -13.22
N HIS A 54 -16.47 -13.01 -14.35
CA HIS A 54 -16.75 -13.56 -15.68
C HIS A 54 -15.47 -13.66 -16.51
N SER A 55 -15.44 -14.60 -17.46
CA SER A 55 -14.41 -14.72 -18.50
C SER A 55 -15.07 -15.21 -19.79
N GLY A 56 -14.79 -14.54 -20.92
CA GLY A 56 -15.48 -14.83 -22.19
C GLY A 56 -17.01 -14.69 -22.10
N GLY A 57 -17.50 -13.83 -21.20
CA GLY A 57 -18.93 -13.66 -20.92
C GLY A 57 -19.55 -14.72 -20.00
N GLN A 58 -18.83 -15.78 -19.66
CA GLN A 58 -19.32 -16.86 -18.79
C GLN A 58 -18.90 -16.64 -17.35
N LEU A 59 -19.77 -17.02 -16.41
CA LEU A 59 -19.45 -17.01 -14.98
C LEU A 59 -18.32 -18.02 -14.70
N VAL A 60 -17.30 -17.58 -13.97
CA VAL A 60 -16.17 -18.41 -13.55
C VAL A 60 -16.39 -18.87 -12.12
N GLU A 61 -16.28 -20.17 -11.87
CA GLU A 61 -16.41 -20.72 -10.53
C GLU A 61 -15.26 -20.29 -9.61
N ASP A 62 -15.57 -20.06 -8.33
CA ASP A 62 -14.62 -19.63 -7.30
C ASP A 62 -13.40 -20.58 -7.14
N ASN A 63 -13.56 -21.87 -7.48
CA ASN A 63 -12.51 -22.90 -7.39
C ASN A 63 -11.68 -23.05 -8.68
N ALA A 64 -12.01 -22.33 -9.75
CA ALA A 64 -11.28 -22.45 -11.00
C ALA A 64 -9.85 -21.89 -10.88
N GLN A 65 -8.98 -22.34 -11.80
CA GLN A 65 -7.59 -21.88 -11.89
C GLN A 65 -7.47 -20.68 -12.85
N LEU A 66 -6.39 -19.93 -12.71
CA LEU A 66 -6.06 -18.86 -13.66
C LEU A 66 -5.53 -19.44 -14.97
N ILE A 67 -5.90 -18.78 -16.06
CA ILE A 67 -5.37 -19.07 -17.39
C ILE A 67 -4.33 -17.99 -17.72
N PRO A 68 -3.10 -18.35 -18.09
CA PRO A 68 -2.11 -17.40 -18.61
C PRO A 68 -2.63 -16.49 -19.71
N GLY A 69 -2.48 -15.17 -19.55
CA GLY A 69 -3.04 -14.17 -20.47
C GLY A 69 -4.56 -14.01 -20.38
N GLY A 70 -5.22 -14.65 -19.41
CA GLY A 70 -6.66 -14.60 -19.22
C GLY A 70 -7.18 -13.19 -18.93
N SER A 71 -8.37 -12.90 -19.46
CA SER A 71 -9.10 -11.66 -19.21
C SER A 71 -10.36 -11.96 -18.40
N TYR A 72 -10.39 -11.42 -17.18
CA TYR A 72 -11.46 -11.59 -16.22
C TYR A 72 -12.19 -10.27 -16.01
N VAL A 73 -13.50 -10.31 -15.77
CA VAL A 73 -14.33 -9.14 -15.51
C VAL A 73 -15.04 -9.32 -14.18
N TYR A 74 -14.82 -8.39 -13.26
CA TYR A 74 -15.56 -8.30 -12.00
C TYR A 74 -16.87 -7.57 -12.23
N VAL A 75 -17.99 -8.28 -12.11
CA VAL A 75 -19.33 -7.76 -12.38
C VAL A 75 -20.09 -7.57 -11.07
N VAL A 76 -20.59 -6.36 -10.82
CA VAL A 76 -21.43 -6.01 -9.68
C VAL A 76 -22.83 -5.63 -10.17
N LYS A 77 -23.84 -5.80 -9.30
CA LYS A 77 -25.25 -5.57 -9.66
C LYS A 77 -25.59 -4.11 -9.95
N ASP A 78 -25.09 -3.20 -9.11
CA ASP A 78 -25.32 -1.76 -9.22
C ASP A 78 -24.00 -1.01 -9.07
N LEU A 79 -23.34 -0.77 -10.20
CA LEU A 79 -22.04 -0.12 -10.23
C LEU A 79 -22.11 1.32 -9.72
N ALA A 80 -23.23 2.02 -9.93
CA ALA A 80 -23.39 3.40 -9.45
C ALA A 80 -23.38 3.50 -7.91
N SER A 81 -23.73 2.39 -7.24
CA SER A 81 -23.64 2.27 -5.79
C SER A 81 -22.23 1.99 -5.26
N ALA A 82 -21.22 1.77 -6.13
CA ALA A 82 -19.87 1.46 -5.69
C ALA A 82 -19.23 2.62 -4.92
N SER A 83 -18.32 2.32 -3.99
CA SER A 83 -17.48 3.31 -3.31
C SER A 83 -16.01 3.02 -3.60
N PRO A 84 -15.49 3.44 -4.78
CA PRO A 84 -14.13 3.08 -5.17
C PRO A 84 -13.08 3.67 -4.22
N VAL A 85 -12.02 2.90 -3.94
CA VAL A 85 -10.87 3.38 -3.17
C VAL A 85 -10.24 4.62 -3.80
N ASN A 86 -9.75 5.53 -2.95
CA ASN A 86 -8.99 6.69 -3.40
C ASN A 86 -7.48 6.48 -3.20
N LEU A 87 -6.77 6.25 -4.30
CA LEU A 87 -5.31 6.10 -4.33
C LEU A 87 -4.54 7.23 -3.63
N LYS A 88 -5.11 8.44 -3.57
CA LYS A 88 -4.47 9.55 -2.87
C LYS A 88 -4.35 9.29 -1.38
N VAL A 89 -5.18 8.47 -0.75
CA VAL A 89 -5.04 8.04 0.66
C VAL A 89 -3.66 7.40 0.87
N ALA A 90 -3.25 6.54 -0.06
CA ALA A 90 -2.04 5.74 0.08
C ALA A 90 -0.73 6.50 -0.15
N ASN A 91 -0.72 7.65 -0.84
CA ASN A 91 0.56 8.30 -1.14
C ASN A 91 1.24 8.78 0.15
N LYS A 92 2.56 8.73 0.15
CA LYS A 92 3.37 9.28 1.24
C LYS A 92 3.37 10.80 1.12
N ARG A 93 2.83 11.52 2.12
CA ARG A 93 3.05 12.96 2.23
C ARG A 93 4.19 13.17 3.23
N THR A 94 5.15 14.02 2.89
CA THR A 94 6.23 14.45 3.76
C THR A 94 5.68 14.94 5.09
N GLU A 95 6.21 14.42 6.18
CA GLU A 95 5.76 14.66 7.55
C GLU A 95 5.88 16.15 7.91
N SER A 96 4.86 16.70 8.59
CA SER A 96 4.99 17.98 9.29
C SER A 96 5.68 17.73 10.62
N GLN A 97 6.80 18.40 10.88
CA GLN A 97 7.60 18.26 12.12
C GLN A 97 6.85 18.65 13.41
N THR A 98 5.65 19.25 13.32
CA THR A 98 4.95 19.89 14.44
C THR A 98 4.16 18.96 15.37
N GLN A 99 4.15 17.63 15.18
CA GLN A 99 3.22 16.72 15.87
C GLN A 99 3.88 15.53 16.60
N ALA A 100 5.08 15.73 17.16
CA ALA A 100 5.85 14.66 17.83
C ALA A 100 5.11 14.02 19.04
N SER A 101 4.41 14.80 19.87
CA SER A 101 3.77 14.29 21.10
C SER A 101 2.63 13.31 20.84
N ALA A 102 1.76 13.61 19.88
CA ALA A 102 0.64 12.74 19.52
C ALA A 102 1.10 11.41 18.93
N ARG A 103 2.18 11.43 18.14
CA ARG A 103 2.79 10.22 17.58
C ARG A 103 3.43 9.35 18.65
N GLU A 104 4.04 9.96 19.66
CA GLU A 104 4.61 9.22 20.79
C GLU A 104 3.52 8.56 21.63
N ALA A 105 2.40 9.26 21.89
CA ALA A 105 1.25 8.68 22.57
C ALA A 105 0.67 7.49 21.79
N PHE A 106 0.46 7.65 20.48
CA PHE A 106 0.01 6.55 19.61
C PHE A 106 0.97 5.36 19.64
N ARG A 107 2.28 5.62 19.51
CA ARG A 107 3.32 4.59 19.58
C ARG A 107 3.29 3.87 20.94
N SER A 108 3.12 4.61 22.03
CA SER A 108 3.04 4.04 23.38
C SER A 108 1.84 3.11 23.51
N THR A 109 0.65 3.53 23.07
CA THR A 109 -0.56 2.69 23.06
C THR A 109 -0.33 1.42 22.24
N LEU A 110 0.20 1.55 21.03
CA LEU A 110 0.49 0.39 20.19
C LEU A 110 1.54 -0.53 20.79
N THR A 111 2.57 0.00 21.45
CA THR A 111 3.62 -0.82 22.10
C THR A 111 3.05 -1.61 23.28
N HIS A 112 2.02 -1.09 23.96
CA HIS A 112 1.34 -1.81 25.03
C HIS A 112 0.55 -3.02 24.48
N ARG A 113 -0.17 -2.85 23.37
CA ARG A 113 -0.88 -3.93 22.67
C ARG A 113 0.07 -4.89 21.95
N ASP A 114 1.15 -4.36 21.38
CA ASP A 114 2.08 -5.06 20.48
C ASP A 114 3.54 -4.86 20.98
N PRO A 115 3.99 -5.54 22.06
CA PRO A 115 5.32 -5.32 22.64
C PRO A 115 6.49 -5.73 21.72
N VAL A 116 6.18 -6.44 20.63
CA VAL A 116 7.11 -6.92 19.60
C VAL A 116 6.48 -6.72 18.22
N CYS A 117 7.27 -6.79 17.15
CA CYS A 117 6.71 -6.79 15.79
C CYS A 117 5.68 -7.92 15.63
N ILE A 118 4.46 -7.59 15.23
CA ILE A 118 3.36 -8.56 15.14
C ILE A 118 3.61 -9.66 14.09
N PHE A 119 4.49 -9.44 13.11
CA PHE A 119 4.79 -10.43 12.06
C PHE A 119 6.09 -11.21 12.30
N THR A 120 7.17 -10.51 12.67
CA THR A 120 8.52 -11.11 12.76
C THR A 120 8.96 -11.38 14.19
N ARG A 121 8.17 -10.98 15.20
CA ARG A 121 8.52 -11.06 16.64
C ARG A 121 9.80 -10.31 17.01
N THR A 122 10.29 -9.45 16.13
CA THR A 122 11.45 -8.59 16.41
C THR A 122 11.18 -7.83 17.72
N PRO A 123 12.06 -7.94 18.73
CA PRO A 123 11.86 -7.26 19.99
C PRO A 123 12.16 -5.75 19.92
N SER A 124 11.66 -5.00 20.90
CA SER A 124 11.71 -3.53 20.93
C SER A 124 13.11 -2.92 20.84
N TYR A 125 14.13 -3.61 21.35
CA TYR A 125 15.52 -3.15 21.33
C TYR A 125 16.15 -3.12 19.93
N PHE A 126 15.53 -3.73 18.91
CA PHE A 126 15.94 -3.60 17.50
C PHE A 126 15.27 -2.43 16.77
N GLY A 127 14.59 -1.52 17.49
CA GLY A 127 14.01 -0.32 16.88
C GLY A 127 12.71 -0.60 16.15
N LEU A 128 11.68 -0.98 16.91
CA LEU A 128 10.32 -1.14 16.37
C LEU A 128 9.70 0.18 15.94
N GLN A 129 8.78 0.14 15.00
CA GLN A 129 8.10 1.31 14.45
C GLN A 129 6.57 1.14 14.50
N ALA A 130 5.90 2.21 14.91
CA ALA A 130 4.44 2.31 14.84
C ALA A 130 4.05 2.62 13.40
N VAL A 131 3.34 1.70 12.76
CA VAL A 131 2.86 1.82 11.39
C VAL A 131 1.41 2.26 11.43
N HIS A 132 1.12 3.41 10.83
CA HIS A 132 -0.27 3.80 10.58
C HIS A 132 -0.77 3.11 9.31
N ILE A 133 -2.02 2.63 9.31
CA ILE A 133 -2.68 2.06 8.13
C ILE A 133 -3.04 3.19 7.17
N VAL A 134 -3.88 4.13 7.62
CA VAL A 134 -4.08 5.43 6.99
C VAL A 134 -2.98 6.37 7.50
N PRO A 135 -2.06 6.83 6.63
CA PRO A 135 -0.92 7.60 7.07
C PRO A 135 -1.33 8.87 7.82
N PHE A 136 -0.70 9.12 8.95
CA PHE A 136 -0.95 10.30 9.77
C PHE A 136 -0.87 11.63 8.97
N ALA A 137 0.06 11.73 8.01
CA ALA A 137 0.22 12.91 7.16
C ALA A 137 -0.98 13.19 6.22
N ARG A 138 -1.96 12.29 6.15
CA ARG A 138 -3.21 12.52 5.41
C ARG A 138 -4.15 13.44 6.16
N GLY A 139 -4.16 13.37 7.48
CA GLY A 139 -5.13 14.09 8.31
C GLY A 139 -6.39 13.26 8.60
N GLU A 140 -7.12 13.72 9.61
CA GLU A 140 -8.31 13.08 10.15
C GLU A 140 -9.44 13.01 9.12
N GLU A 141 -9.57 14.02 8.27
CA GLU A 141 -10.67 14.14 7.31
C GLU A 141 -10.65 13.03 6.26
N TRP A 142 -9.45 12.53 5.91
CA TRP A 142 -9.32 11.38 5.02
C TRP A 142 -9.80 10.10 5.67
N LEU A 143 -9.45 9.88 6.94
CA LEU A 143 -9.91 8.73 7.71
C LEU A 143 -11.45 8.74 7.80
N GLN A 144 -12.02 9.89 8.16
CA GLN A 144 -13.48 10.06 8.24
C GLN A 144 -14.18 9.86 6.89
N ALA A 145 -13.59 10.32 5.78
CA ALA A 145 -14.13 10.07 4.45
C ALA A 145 -14.20 8.58 4.11
N ILE A 146 -13.14 7.82 4.43
CA ILE A 146 -13.11 6.36 4.24
C ILE A 146 -14.20 5.69 5.08
N ILE A 147 -14.29 6.03 6.37
CA ILE A 147 -15.25 5.43 7.31
C ILE A 147 -16.70 5.70 6.90
N ARG A 148 -16.98 6.91 6.41
CA ARG A 148 -18.33 7.33 6.00
C ARG A 148 -18.78 6.65 4.71
N ASP A 149 -17.90 6.60 3.71
CA ASP A 149 -18.32 6.25 2.35
C ASP A 149 -18.34 4.72 2.11
N ARG A 150 -17.65 3.95 2.97
CA ARG A 150 -17.56 2.49 2.91
C ARG A 150 -18.65 1.79 3.73
N THR A 151 -19.17 0.70 3.17
CA THR A 151 -20.34 -0.05 3.66
C THR A 151 -20.00 -1.08 4.74
N TYR A 152 -18.74 -1.46 4.92
CA TYR A 152 -18.33 -2.50 5.88
C TYR A 152 -18.23 -2.05 7.34
N SER A 153 -19.16 -1.21 7.81
CA SER A 153 -19.19 -0.75 9.21
C SER A 153 -19.26 -1.87 10.23
N ALA A 154 -19.85 -3.00 9.86
CA ALA A 154 -20.02 -4.17 10.72
C ALA A 154 -18.72 -4.94 11.00
N MET A 155 -17.61 -4.62 10.30
CA MET A 155 -16.31 -5.26 10.50
C MET A 155 -15.55 -4.75 11.72
N GLU A 156 -15.90 -3.55 12.18
CA GLU A 156 -15.15 -2.84 13.20
C GLU A 156 -15.52 -3.35 14.60
N ASP A 157 -14.50 -3.54 15.43
CA ASP A 157 -14.68 -3.88 16.85
C ASP A 157 -14.96 -2.63 17.70
N VAL A 158 -14.87 -1.44 17.08
CA VAL A 158 -14.96 -0.13 17.73
C VAL A 158 -16.03 0.69 17.01
N PRO A 159 -16.85 1.49 17.73
CA PRO A 159 -17.78 2.42 17.11
C PRO A 159 -17.09 3.36 16.13
N LYS A 160 -17.74 3.65 15.00
CA LYS A 160 -17.20 4.53 13.95
C LYS A 160 -16.81 5.91 14.47
N ASP A 161 -17.57 6.45 15.42
CA ASP A 161 -17.37 7.79 15.97
C ASP A 161 -16.12 7.88 16.87
N ASP A 162 -15.60 6.74 17.35
CA ASP A 162 -14.39 6.67 18.17
C ASP A 162 -13.12 6.49 17.31
N LEU A 163 -13.29 6.20 16.02
CA LEU A 163 -12.18 6.06 15.08
C LEU A 163 -11.56 7.42 14.79
N HIS A 164 -10.33 7.62 15.24
CA HIS A 164 -9.51 8.77 14.89
C HIS A 164 -8.11 8.35 14.44
N LEU A 165 -7.35 9.29 13.88
CA LEU A 165 -6.08 9.01 13.21
C LEU A 165 -5.04 8.32 14.11
N ASN A 166 -4.97 8.74 15.39
CA ASN A 166 -4.09 8.15 16.41
C ASN A 166 -4.77 7.03 17.24
N HIS A 167 -5.88 6.46 16.77
CA HIS A 167 -6.55 5.38 17.48
C HIS A 167 -5.82 4.07 17.22
N SER A 168 -5.71 3.16 18.20
CA SER A 168 -4.90 1.93 18.09
C SER A 168 -5.31 1.02 16.92
N VAL A 169 -6.58 1.06 16.51
CA VAL A 169 -7.08 0.36 15.31
C VAL A 169 -6.51 0.88 13.97
N ASN A 170 -6.01 2.13 13.90
CA ASN A 170 -5.37 2.67 12.70
C ASN A 170 -3.87 2.34 12.64
N GLY A 171 -3.38 1.37 13.42
CA GLY A 171 -1.99 0.94 13.29
C GLY A 171 -1.60 -0.28 14.07
N PHE A 172 -0.31 -0.58 13.98
CA PHE A 172 0.32 -1.71 14.66
C PHE A 172 1.83 -1.51 14.78
N ILE A 173 2.47 -2.27 15.65
CA ILE A 173 3.93 -2.29 15.77
C ILE A 173 4.54 -3.27 14.76
N ALA A 174 5.52 -2.79 13.99
CA ALA A 174 6.27 -3.57 13.02
C ALA A 174 7.79 -3.38 13.18
N SER A 175 8.57 -4.31 12.61
CA SER A 175 10.02 -4.12 12.44
C SER A 175 10.29 -3.09 11.32
N LEU A 176 11.50 -2.55 11.30
CA LEU A 176 11.92 -1.59 10.27
C LEU A 176 11.70 -2.13 8.85
N ASP A 177 12.04 -3.40 8.59
CA ASP A 177 11.88 -4.02 7.27
C ASP A 177 10.42 -4.08 6.84
N VAL A 178 9.53 -4.55 7.73
CA VAL A 178 8.08 -4.63 7.47
C VAL A 178 7.50 -3.23 7.24
N HIS A 179 7.87 -2.25 8.07
CA HIS A 179 7.40 -0.88 7.88
C HIS A 179 7.88 -0.31 6.54
N THR A 180 9.13 -0.58 6.16
CA THR A 180 9.72 -0.10 4.90
C THR A 180 8.95 -0.64 3.69
N VAL A 181 8.68 -1.95 3.64
CA VAL A 181 7.99 -2.56 2.49
C VAL A 181 6.51 -2.19 2.40
N ILE A 182 5.82 -2.02 3.55
CA ILE A 182 4.44 -1.50 3.58
C ILE A 182 4.41 -0.02 3.16
N GLY A 183 5.37 0.78 3.65
CA GLY A 183 5.51 2.20 3.30
C GLY A 183 5.86 2.41 1.82
N ALA A 184 6.62 1.49 1.22
CA ALA A 184 6.92 1.44 -0.20
C ALA A 184 5.76 0.91 -1.06
N ARG A 185 4.69 0.40 -0.44
CA ARG A 185 3.52 -0.20 -1.11
C ARG A 185 3.89 -1.45 -1.93
N LEU A 186 4.91 -2.18 -1.50
CA LEU A 186 5.28 -3.49 -2.05
C LEU A 186 4.56 -4.64 -1.34
N ALA A 187 4.08 -4.39 -0.14
CA ALA A 187 3.32 -5.34 0.66
C ALA A 187 2.08 -4.70 1.26
N ALA A 188 1.09 -5.53 1.58
CA ALA A 188 -0.12 -5.15 2.28
C ALA A 188 -0.46 -6.18 3.36
N VAL A 189 -1.36 -5.81 4.26
CA VAL A 189 -1.88 -6.72 5.29
C VAL A 189 -3.32 -7.06 4.94
N LEU A 190 -3.57 -8.34 4.76
CA LEU A 190 -4.89 -8.91 4.50
C LEU A 190 -5.52 -9.34 5.83
N GLN A 191 -6.75 -8.90 6.12
CA GLN A 191 -7.55 -9.49 7.18
C GLN A 191 -8.44 -10.61 6.60
N VAL A 192 -8.48 -11.76 7.25
CA VAL A 192 -9.41 -12.86 6.94
C VAL A 192 -10.07 -13.34 8.22
N ASP A 193 -11.31 -13.80 8.10
CA ASP A 193 -12.01 -14.37 9.24
C ASP A 193 -11.64 -15.85 9.41
N HIS A 194 -11.58 -16.26 10.67
CA HIS A 194 -11.58 -17.66 11.04
C HIS A 194 -12.91 -18.22 10.56
N GLY A 195 -12.86 -19.13 9.60
CA GLY A 195 -14.04 -19.66 8.93
C GLY A 195 -14.99 -20.27 9.95
N SER A 196 -15.94 -19.48 10.44
CA SER A 196 -17.13 -19.99 11.09
C SER A 196 -17.97 -20.57 9.97
N CYS A 197 -17.63 -21.81 9.63
CA CYS A 197 -18.43 -22.80 8.94
C CYS A 197 -19.28 -22.29 7.77
N CYS A 198 -19.01 -22.81 6.57
CA CYS A 198 -19.99 -22.99 5.49
C CYS A 198 -21.32 -23.64 5.93
N PHE A 199 -21.49 -24.00 7.21
CA PHE A 199 -22.71 -24.47 7.85
C PHE A 199 -23.59 -23.38 8.50
N CYS A 200 -23.25 -22.10 8.40
CA CYS A 200 -24.20 -21.00 8.69
C CYS A 200 -25.24 -20.86 7.55
N ILE A 201 -25.89 -21.97 7.18
CA ILE A 201 -27.10 -22.01 6.33
C ILE A 201 -28.27 -21.31 7.03
N PHE A 202 -28.17 -21.09 8.33
CA PHE A 202 -29.01 -20.12 9.04
C PHE A 202 -28.38 -18.75 8.93
N HIS A 203 -28.68 -18.08 7.81
CA HIS A 203 -28.70 -16.62 7.70
C HIS A 203 -29.53 -16.08 8.88
N LEU A 204 -28.91 -15.83 10.02
CA LEU A 204 -29.46 -14.83 10.93
C LEU A 204 -29.24 -13.50 10.23
N PRO A 205 -30.30 -12.81 9.77
CA PRO A 205 -30.16 -11.51 9.13
C PRO A 205 -29.53 -10.56 10.15
N GLY A 206 -28.24 -10.23 9.98
CA GLY A 206 -27.55 -9.26 10.83
C GLY A 206 -26.07 -9.53 11.14
N LEU A 207 -25.56 -10.76 11.01
CA LEU A 207 -24.12 -11.02 11.15
C LEU A 207 -23.45 -11.06 9.78
N GLN A 208 -22.98 -9.91 9.32
CA GLN A 208 -22.14 -9.81 8.14
C GLN A 208 -20.73 -10.23 8.51
N THR A 209 -20.20 -11.26 7.83
CA THR A 209 -18.80 -11.69 8.00
C THR A 209 -17.88 -10.58 7.52
N PRO A 210 -16.83 -10.25 8.30
CA PRO A 210 -15.95 -9.17 7.93
C PRO A 210 -15.34 -9.29 6.51
N ASN A 211 -14.81 -10.44 6.13
CA ASN A 211 -14.38 -10.71 4.75
C ASN A 211 -15.28 -11.80 4.13
N SER A 212 -16.31 -11.40 3.39
CA SER A 212 -17.22 -12.36 2.73
C SER A 212 -16.59 -13.08 1.52
N MET A 213 -15.40 -12.64 1.08
CA MET A 213 -14.77 -13.12 -0.16
C MET A 213 -13.70 -14.18 0.07
N LEU A 214 -12.85 -14.01 1.09
CA LEU A 214 -11.75 -14.92 1.41
C LEU A 214 -11.88 -15.44 2.84
N SER A 215 -11.85 -16.77 2.97
CA SER A 215 -11.60 -17.41 4.25
C SER A 215 -10.11 -17.65 4.47
N HIS A 216 -9.73 -17.97 5.70
CA HIS A 216 -8.37 -18.40 6.01
C HIS A 216 -7.92 -19.65 5.19
N ASP A 217 -8.84 -20.54 4.79
CA ASP A 217 -8.51 -21.71 3.95
C ASP A 217 -8.21 -21.33 2.49
N ASP A 218 -8.68 -20.17 2.05
CA ASP A 218 -8.46 -19.70 0.69
C ASP A 218 -7.03 -19.14 0.53
N VAL A 219 -6.40 -18.66 1.60
CA VAL A 219 -5.15 -17.90 1.56
C VAL A 219 -3.98 -18.67 2.13
N ARG A 220 -2.81 -18.53 1.51
CA ARG A 220 -1.59 -19.10 2.06
C ARG A 220 -1.23 -18.38 3.35
N GLN A 221 -0.82 -19.14 4.34
CA GLN A 221 -0.41 -18.64 5.65
C GLN A 221 0.84 -19.40 6.09
N GLN A 222 1.79 -18.67 6.63
CA GLN A 222 2.99 -19.21 7.25
C GLN A 222 3.22 -18.49 8.57
N LEU A 223 3.67 -19.24 9.57
CA LEU A 223 4.25 -18.64 10.77
C LEU A 223 5.71 -18.31 10.48
N HIS A 224 6.21 -17.23 11.07
CA HIS A 224 7.61 -16.88 10.90
C HIS A 224 8.50 -18.00 11.53
N PRO A 225 9.66 -18.37 10.95
CA PRO A 225 10.46 -19.50 11.44
C PRO A 225 10.90 -19.41 12.91
N SER A 226 10.99 -18.19 13.44
CA SER A 226 11.30 -17.93 14.86
C SER A 226 10.13 -18.16 15.81
N TRP A 227 8.95 -18.53 15.31
CA TRP A 227 7.81 -18.92 16.14
C TRP A 227 8.07 -20.34 16.66
N GLU A 228 8.38 -20.45 17.94
CA GLU A 228 8.34 -21.74 18.63
C GLU A 228 6.91 -22.30 18.52
N ARG A 229 6.77 -23.53 18.03
CA ARG A 229 5.46 -24.18 17.80
C ARG A 229 4.64 -24.34 19.09
N ASP A 230 5.27 -24.20 20.25
CA ASP A 230 4.67 -24.38 21.57
C ASP A 230 4.03 -23.10 22.12
N HIS A 231 4.26 -21.96 21.47
CA HIS A 231 3.54 -20.74 21.80
C HIS A 231 2.10 -20.89 21.30
N HIS A 232 1.16 -20.78 22.25
CA HIS A 232 -0.26 -20.95 22.03
C HIS A 232 -0.75 -19.89 21.06
N TYR A 233 -0.66 -20.18 19.76
CA TYR A 233 -1.43 -19.47 18.75
C TYR A 233 -2.87 -19.59 19.21
N PRO A 234 -3.59 -18.48 19.49
CA PRO A 234 -4.93 -18.61 20.02
C PRO A 234 -5.76 -19.20 18.88
N LYS A 235 -6.09 -20.49 19.01
CA LYS A 235 -6.85 -21.22 17.99
C LYS A 235 -8.24 -20.61 17.78
N ASP A 236 -8.66 -19.77 18.71
CA ASP A 236 -9.98 -19.16 18.79
C ASP A 236 -10.00 -17.69 18.35
N GLU A 237 -8.95 -17.19 17.67
CA GLU A 237 -9.02 -15.84 17.11
C GLU A 237 -9.98 -15.79 15.92
N ALA A 238 -11.08 -15.05 16.07
CA ALA A 238 -12.06 -14.83 15.00
C ALA A 238 -11.47 -14.10 13.77
N LYS A 239 -10.40 -13.31 13.95
CA LYS A 239 -9.76 -12.51 12.90
C LYS A 239 -8.28 -12.84 12.79
N ARG A 240 -7.82 -13.10 11.58
CA ARG A 240 -6.40 -13.32 11.23
C ARG A 240 -5.90 -12.20 10.33
N TYR A 241 -4.65 -11.80 10.53
CA TYR A 241 -4.01 -10.73 9.77
C TYR A 241 -2.78 -11.30 9.08
N ILE A 242 -2.67 -11.15 7.77
CA ILE A 242 -1.68 -11.83 6.96
C ILE A 242 -0.91 -10.79 6.17
N PHE A 243 0.38 -10.67 6.44
CA PHE A 243 1.29 -9.86 5.65
C PHE A 243 1.58 -10.54 4.31
N GLN A 244 1.42 -9.79 3.21
CA GLN A 244 1.54 -10.30 1.84
C GLN A 244 2.36 -9.36 0.97
N TYR A 245 3.41 -9.87 0.34
CA TYR A 245 4.10 -9.20 -0.75
C TYR A 245 3.22 -9.24 -2.01
N LEU A 246 3.01 -8.05 -2.57
CA LEU A 246 2.29 -7.82 -3.83
C LEU A 246 3.26 -7.44 -4.96
N ASP A 247 4.48 -7.08 -4.63
CA ASP A 247 5.58 -6.86 -5.57
C ASP A 247 6.91 -7.14 -4.86
N PHE A 248 7.88 -7.67 -5.59
CA PHE A 248 9.24 -7.94 -5.12
C PHE A 248 10.25 -6.89 -5.65
N GLY A 249 9.78 -5.86 -6.37
CA GLY A 249 10.63 -4.78 -6.89
C GLY A 249 11.64 -5.26 -7.93
N GLY A 250 11.29 -6.31 -8.69
CA GLY A 250 12.19 -6.95 -9.65
C GLY A 250 13.30 -7.81 -9.04
N LEU A 251 13.31 -8.00 -7.72
CA LEU A 251 14.24 -8.89 -7.03
C LEU A 251 13.72 -10.32 -7.00
N ASP A 252 14.62 -11.29 -6.76
CA ASP A 252 14.22 -12.68 -6.57
C ASP A 252 13.32 -12.80 -5.33
N PRO A 253 12.12 -13.40 -5.44
CA PRO A 253 11.22 -13.54 -4.30
C PRO A 253 11.85 -14.26 -3.10
N ASN A 254 12.76 -15.22 -3.30
CA ASN A 254 13.41 -15.95 -2.21
C ASN A 254 14.39 -15.06 -1.44
N ASP A 255 15.07 -14.13 -2.13
CA ASP A 255 15.98 -13.18 -1.50
C ASP A 255 15.22 -12.17 -0.65
N VAL A 256 14.14 -11.59 -1.20
CA VAL A 256 13.30 -10.62 -0.48
C VAL A 256 12.62 -11.26 0.73
N THR A 257 12.12 -12.49 0.58
CA THR A 257 11.36 -13.19 1.62
C THR A 257 12.24 -13.86 2.68
N ARG A 258 13.57 -13.78 2.56
CA ARG A 258 14.51 -14.34 3.55
C ARG A 258 14.38 -13.67 4.92
N HIS A 259 14.17 -12.35 4.94
CA HIS A 259 14.12 -11.57 6.17
C HIS A 259 12.69 -11.39 6.69
N VAL A 260 11.75 -11.19 5.78
CA VAL A 260 10.33 -11.13 6.08
C VAL A 260 9.66 -12.13 5.14
N PRO A 261 9.38 -13.37 5.58
CA PRO A 261 8.64 -14.32 4.77
C PRO A 261 7.33 -13.75 4.19
N ASN A 262 6.91 -14.27 3.05
CA ASN A 262 5.59 -13.92 2.51
C ASN A 262 4.48 -14.68 3.26
N CYS A 263 3.26 -14.16 3.21
CA CYS A 263 2.09 -14.77 3.82
C CYS A 263 2.23 -14.97 5.34
N LEU A 264 2.91 -14.04 6.02
CA LEU A 264 3.15 -14.11 7.45
C LEU A 264 1.90 -13.79 8.25
N LEU A 265 1.50 -14.71 9.10
CA LEU A 265 0.41 -14.51 10.03
C LEU A 265 0.87 -13.61 11.20
N ALA A 266 0.15 -12.52 11.42
CA ALA A 266 0.37 -11.65 12.55
C ALA A 266 -0.09 -12.30 13.84
N VAL A 267 0.56 -11.94 14.94
CA VAL A 267 0.15 -12.36 16.27
C VAL A 267 0.35 -11.20 17.25
N PHE A 268 -0.69 -10.98 18.02
CA PHE A 268 -0.80 -9.93 19.01
C PHE A 268 -0.55 -10.54 20.39
N SER A 269 0.47 -10.08 21.10
CA SER A 269 0.91 -10.69 22.37
C SER A 269 0.89 -9.75 23.58
N GLY A 270 0.40 -8.52 23.42
CA GLY A 270 0.21 -7.59 24.54
C GLY A 270 -1.23 -7.63 25.07
N ASP A 271 -1.76 -6.47 25.43
CA ASP A 271 -3.08 -6.36 26.05
C ASP A 271 -4.21 -6.79 25.09
N PRO A 272 -4.98 -7.85 25.41
CA PRO A 272 -6.13 -8.27 24.60
C PRO A 272 -7.32 -7.30 24.66
N GLN A 273 -7.35 -6.34 25.59
CA GLN A 273 -8.41 -5.32 25.68
C GLN A 273 -8.26 -4.23 24.64
N GLU A 274 -7.03 -3.99 24.16
CA GLU A 274 -6.78 -3.01 23.11
C GLU A 274 -7.26 -3.56 21.76
N PRO A 275 -8.10 -2.81 21.03
CA PRO A 275 -8.67 -3.29 19.79
C PRO A 275 -7.57 -3.46 18.73
N ARG A 276 -7.76 -4.47 17.89
CA ARG A 276 -6.82 -4.84 16.83
C ARG A 276 -6.92 -3.89 15.63
N PRO A 277 -5.98 -3.95 14.67
CA PRO A 277 -6.07 -3.16 13.45
C PRO A 277 -7.42 -3.28 12.75
N SER A 278 -7.99 -2.14 12.34
CA SER A 278 -9.29 -2.06 11.68
C SER A 278 -9.28 -2.87 10.38
N PRO A 279 -10.15 -3.88 10.23
CA PRO A 279 -10.28 -4.61 8.98
C PRO A 279 -10.69 -3.71 7.81
N LEU A 280 -11.57 -2.72 8.05
CA LEU A 280 -11.99 -1.76 7.03
C LEU A 280 -10.79 -1.01 6.44
N LEU A 281 -9.96 -0.43 7.31
CA LEU A 281 -8.80 0.36 6.90
C LEU A 281 -7.76 -0.52 6.19
N LEU A 282 -7.58 -1.76 6.66
CA LEU A 282 -6.67 -2.71 6.03
C LEU A 282 -7.11 -3.08 4.62
N HIS A 283 -8.39 -3.40 4.41
CA HIS A 283 -8.91 -3.69 3.07
C HIS A 283 -8.81 -2.47 2.17
N ASP A 284 -9.22 -1.29 2.64
CA ASP A 284 -9.09 -0.05 1.87
C ASP A 284 -7.65 0.18 1.40
N MET A 285 -6.70 -0.03 2.31
CA MET A 285 -5.30 0.13 2.00
C MET A 285 -4.72 -1.00 1.13
N TYR A 286 -5.28 -2.20 1.22
CA TYR A 286 -4.99 -3.28 0.29
C TYR A 286 -5.43 -2.90 -1.13
N GLY A 287 -6.68 -2.44 -1.30
CA GLY A 287 -7.25 -2.00 -2.58
C GLY A 287 -6.46 -0.87 -3.24
N CYS A 288 -6.07 0.12 -2.45
CA CYS A 288 -5.18 1.18 -2.92
C CYS A 288 -3.80 0.65 -3.34
N THR A 289 -3.23 -0.29 -2.59
CA THR A 289 -1.89 -0.84 -2.89
C THR A 289 -1.92 -1.61 -4.20
N VAL A 290 -2.93 -2.46 -4.43
CA VAL A 290 -3.05 -3.21 -5.70
C VAL A 290 -3.32 -2.30 -6.90
N LEU A 291 -4.13 -1.26 -6.75
CA LEU A 291 -4.32 -0.29 -7.84
C LEU A 291 -3.05 0.50 -8.15
N ARG A 292 -2.23 0.80 -7.14
CA ARG A 292 -0.95 1.48 -7.34
C ARG A 292 0.03 0.60 -8.13
N LEU A 293 0.08 -0.69 -7.81
CA LEU A 293 1.02 -1.63 -8.42
C LEU A 293 0.55 -2.08 -9.82
N TRP A 294 -0.72 -2.45 -9.94
CA TRP A 294 -1.23 -3.17 -11.11
C TRP A 294 -2.31 -2.40 -11.88
N GLY A 295 -2.80 -1.29 -11.32
CA GLY A 295 -3.91 -0.55 -11.90
C GLY A 295 -3.54 0.18 -13.19
N ARG A 296 -4.41 0.06 -14.19
CA ARG A 296 -4.39 0.81 -15.43
C ARG A 296 -5.66 1.67 -15.52
N ASN A 297 -5.53 2.86 -16.11
CA ASN A 297 -6.62 3.84 -16.24
C ASN A 297 -7.29 4.26 -14.90
N VAL A 298 -6.57 4.15 -13.79
CA VAL A 298 -7.11 4.41 -12.44
C VAL A 298 -7.66 5.82 -12.23
N LYS A 299 -7.28 6.79 -13.08
CA LYS A 299 -7.81 8.16 -13.04
C LYS A 299 -9.33 8.21 -13.25
N CYS A 300 -9.89 7.27 -14.01
CA CYS A 300 -11.33 7.19 -14.25
C CYS A 300 -12.14 6.82 -13.01
N LEU A 301 -11.51 6.30 -11.94
CA LEU A 301 -12.19 6.10 -10.67
C LEU A 301 -12.62 7.42 -10.03
N ALA A 302 -11.89 8.51 -10.27
CA ALA A 302 -12.19 9.82 -9.70
C ALA A 302 -13.48 10.45 -10.26
N ASP A 303 -13.96 9.96 -11.42
CA ASP A 303 -15.21 10.39 -12.04
C ASP A 303 -16.43 9.66 -11.46
N HIS A 304 -16.22 8.67 -10.58
CA HIS A 304 -17.30 7.91 -9.96
C HIS A 304 -18.12 8.78 -8.98
N PRO A 305 -19.47 8.77 -9.01
CA PRO A 305 -20.30 9.66 -8.19
C PRO A 305 -20.07 9.57 -6.68
N ARG A 306 -19.67 8.40 -6.19
CA ARG A 306 -19.37 8.14 -4.78
C ARG A 306 -17.87 8.06 -4.48
N PHE A 307 -17.02 8.54 -5.39
CA PHE A 307 -15.58 8.57 -5.13
C PHE A 307 -15.30 9.47 -3.92
N ALA A 308 -14.62 8.93 -2.91
CA ALA A 308 -14.29 9.69 -1.71
C ALA A 308 -13.31 10.81 -2.08
N HIS A 309 -13.78 12.05 -2.16
CA HIS A 309 -12.90 13.19 -2.36
C HIS A 309 -12.30 13.59 -1.02
N GLY A 310 -10.97 13.58 -0.94
CA GLY A 310 -10.28 14.15 0.21
C GLY A 310 -10.64 15.62 0.41
N PRO A 311 -10.43 16.16 1.61
CA PRO A 311 -10.60 17.58 1.85
C PRO A 311 -9.78 18.37 0.80
N PRO A 312 -10.29 19.52 0.34
CA PRO A 312 -9.47 20.43 -0.45
C PRO A 312 -8.18 20.68 0.33
N PRO A 313 -7.01 20.75 -0.35
CA PRO A 313 -5.75 21.04 0.33
C PRO A 313 -5.96 22.27 1.20
N THR A 314 -5.74 22.14 2.51
CA THR A 314 -5.80 23.30 3.42
C THR A 314 -4.95 24.37 2.76
N ALA A 315 -5.58 25.51 2.42
CA ALA A 315 -4.87 26.61 1.82
C ALA A 315 -3.65 26.82 2.69
N ARG A 316 -2.45 26.58 2.14
CA ARG A 316 -1.22 26.85 2.88
C ARG A 316 -1.40 28.29 3.31
N MET A 317 -1.54 28.53 4.61
CA MET A 317 -1.37 29.87 5.13
C MET A 317 0.03 30.20 4.67
N LEU A 318 0.09 30.98 3.59
CA LEU A 318 1.33 31.59 3.16
C LEU A 318 1.72 32.36 4.41
N GLY A 319 2.71 31.84 5.14
CA GLY A 319 3.35 32.63 6.17
C GLY A 319 3.70 33.98 5.56
N PRO A 320 3.81 35.04 6.38
CA PRO A 320 4.17 36.36 5.88
C PRO A 320 5.25 36.20 4.82
N SER A 321 4.98 36.74 3.61
CA SER A 321 5.80 36.53 2.43
C SER A 321 7.25 36.71 2.86
N GLN A 322 8.06 35.64 2.78
CA GLN A 322 9.48 35.76 3.14
C GLN A 322 10.04 36.85 2.25
N THR A 323 10.40 37.97 2.87
CA THR A 323 10.92 39.11 2.15
C THR A 323 12.34 38.78 1.72
N SER A 324 12.86 39.48 0.71
CA SER A 324 14.28 39.36 0.34
C SER A 324 15.22 39.55 1.54
N ALA A 325 14.81 40.35 2.53
CA ALA A 325 15.56 40.56 3.78
C ALA A 325 15.68 39.28 4.64
N ASP A 326 14.62 38.45 4.68
CA ASP A 326 14.63 37.19 5.42
C ASP A 326 15.60 36.19 4.79
N TYR A 327 15.68 36.16 3.46
CA TYR A 327 16.66 35.34 2.73
C TYR A 327 18.10 35.78 2.98
N CYS A 328 18.38 37.07 2.93
CA CYS A 328 19.72 37.60 3.22
C CYS A 328 20.16 37.21 4.64
N LYS A 329 19.24 37.20 5.60
CA LYS A 329 19.51 36.81 6.99
C LYS A 329 19.81 35.31 7.12
N ILE A 330 19.10 34.46 6.37
CA ILE A 330 19.37 33.01 6.33
C ILE A 330 20.75 32.72 5.72
N ILE A 331 21.09 33.36 4.59
CA ILE A 331 22.40 33.20 3.94
C ILE A 331 23.52 33.68 4.87
N ALA A 332 23.37 34.87 5.48
CA ALA A 332 24.36 35.40 6.43
C ALA A 332 24.58 34.46 7.63
N ASN A 333 23.51 33.84 8.14
CA ASN A 333 23.61 32.87 9.23
C ASN A 333 24.30 31.56 8.80
N LEU A 334 24.06 31.09 7.57
CA LEU A 334 24.73 29.91 7.00
C LEU A 334 26.23 30.18 6.79
N GLU A 335 26.58 31.36 6.29
CA GLU A 335 27.98 31.78 6.11
C GLU A 335 28.70 31.93 7.45
N ALA A 336 28.07 32.54 8.45
CA ALA A 336 28.62 32.66 9.81
C ALA A 336 28.79 31.28 10.51
N GLY A 337 27.92 30.31 10.22
CA GLY A 337 28.07 28.94 10.71
C GLY A 337 29.27 28.22 10.06
N ARG A 338 29.51 28.42 8.76
CA ARG A 338 30.64 27.83 8.04
C ARG A 338 32.00 28.40 8.48
N SER A 339 32.07 29.67 8.87
CA SER A 339 33.32 30.26 9.36
C SER A 339 33.75 29.69 10.72
N ASN A 340 32.82 29.24 11.54
CA ASN A 340 33.11 28.75 12.90
C ASN A 340 33.53 27.27 12.97
N ASN A 341 33.38 26.49 11.89
CA ASN A 341 33.60 25.04 11.89
C ASN A 341 34.86 24.59 11.12
N ARG A 342 35.86 25.47 10.97
CA ARG A 342 37.09 25.19 10.19
C ARG A 342 38.18 24.40 10.91
N SER A 343 37.88 23.71 12.01
CA SER A 343 38.86 22.89 12.73
C SER A 343 38.42 21.44 12.81
N SER A 344 39.25 20.53 12.29
CA SER A 344 39.09 19.05 12.20
C SER A 344 38.13 18.62 11.09
N GLY A 345 38.53 18.00 9.98
CA GLY A 345 39.52 16.94 9.84
C GLY A 345 38.80 15.73 9.27
N ASP A 346 38.90 15.56 7.94
CA ASP A 346 38.79 14.34 7.14
C ASP A 346 37.59 13.38 7.39
N LEU A 347 36.65 13.32 6.43
CA LEU A 347 36.22 12.09 5.75
C LEU A 347 35.08 12.38 4.74
N THR A 348 35.19 11.73 3.60
CA THR A 348 34.33 11.73 2.41
C THR A 348 32.84 11.56 2.73
N SER A 349 32.04 12.61 2.52
CA SER A 349 30.58 12.50 2.37
C SER A 349 30.18 12.85 0.92
N ILE A 350 29.48 11.90 0.31
CA ILE A 350 28.85 12.03 -1.00
C ILE A 350 27.67 13.00 -0.81
N SER A 351 27.77 14.19 -1.39
CA SER A 351 26.67 15.15 -1.42
C SER A 351 25.67 14.74 -2.48
N GLU A 352 24.46 14.39 -2.05
CA GLU A 352 23.27 14.49 -2.88
C GLU A 352 23.00 15.99 -3.09
N GLU A 353 23.55 16.54 -4.18
CA GLU A 353 23.13 17.86 -4.66
C GLU A 353 21.71 17.71 -5.22
N GLU A 354 20.71 18.13 -4.43
CA GLU A 354 19.36 18.38 -4.92
C GLU A 354 19.44 19.56 -5.91
N ASP A 355 19.16 19.31 -7.19
CA ASP A 355 19.07 20.32 -8.25
C ASP A 355 17.96 21.34 -7.93
N GLU A 356 18.30 22.39 -7.18
CA GLU A 356 17.39 23.50 -6.89
C GLU A 356 17.40 24.52 -8.03
N GLU A 357 16.36 24.51 -8.87
CA GLU A 357 16.18 25.50 -9.94
C GLU A 357 15.47 26.76 -9.41
N TRP A 358 16.15 27.90 -9.52
CA TRP A 358 15.63 29.22 -9.13
C TRP A 358 15.30 30.03 -10.37
N HIS A 359 14.08 30.53 -10.49
CA HIS A 359 13.67 31.38 -11.60
C HIS A 359 13.43 32.81 -11.15
N THR A 360 13.92 33.76 -11.94
CA THR A 360 13.62 35.18 -11.75
C THR A 360 12.56 35.58 -12.77
N THR A 361 11.41 36.07 -12.29
CA THR A 361 10.34 36.56 -13.17
C THR A 361 10.73 37.90 -13.81
N ALA A 362 10.01 38.31 -14.86
CA ALA A 362 10.19 39.61 -15.50
C ALA A 362 10.00 40.81 -14.55
N SER A 363 9.34 40.62 -13.40
CA SER A 363 9.21 41.61 -12.33
C SER A 363 10.39 41.65 -11.36
N GLY A 364 11.46 40.88 -11.59
CA GLY A 364 12.60 40.75 -10.68
C GLY A 364 12.31 39.89 -9.45
N THR A 365 11.16 39.20 -9.42
CA THR A 365 10.78 38.35 -8.29
C THR A 365 11.45 36.99 -8.46
N VAL A 366 12.31 36.63 -7.50
CA VAL A 366 12.93 35.30 -7.47
C VAL A 366 11.93 34.31 -6.88
N GLN A 367 11.51 33.33 -7.67
CA GLN A 367 10.60 32.27 -7.24
C GLN A 367 11.35 30.95 -7.18
N ARG A 368 11.18 30.25 -6.05
CA ARG A 368 11.65 28.88 -5.88
C ARG A 368 10.65 27.95 -6.55
N VAL A 369 11.04 27.36 -7.68
CA VAL A 369 10.23 26.31 -8.31
C VAL A 369 10.68 24.98 -7.73
N ARG A 370 10.02 24.55 -6.65
CA ARG A 370 10.09 23.14 -6.28
C ARG A 370 9.29 22.39 -7.33
N ARG A 371 9.97 21.67 -8.22
CA ARG A 371 9.31 20.61 -8.99
C ARG A 371 8.81 19.59 -7.98
N PHE A 372 7.52 19.67 -7.66
CA PHE A 372 6.84 18.50 -7.16
C PHE A 372 6.85 17.55 -8.34
N HIS A 373 7.73 16.56 -8.31
CA HIS A 373 7.40 15.31 -8.98
C HIS A 373 6.13 14.81 -8.29
N ASP A 374 4.97 15.25 -8.77
CA ASP A 374 3.83 14.37 -8.77
C ASP A 374 4.39 13.08 -9.36
N PHE A 375 4.44 12.04 -8.53
CA PHE A 375 4.88 10.72 -8.95
C PHE A 375 4.03 10.33 -10.15
N GLU A 376 4.53 10.61 -11.35
CA GLU A 376 4.11 9.88 -12.52
C GLU A 376 4.41 8.42 -12.20
N PRO A 377 3.46 7.50 -12.39
CA PRO A 377 3.78 6.08 -12.33
C PRO A 377 4.94 5.87 -13.29
N SER A 378 6.08 5.44 -12.76
CA SER A 378 7.28 5.14 -13.53
C SER A 378 6.87 4.29 -14.73
N SER A 379 6.98 4.86 -15.93
CA SER A 379 6.92 4.09 -17.16
C SER A 379 7.99 3.00 -17.08
N PRO A 380 7.69 1.72 -17.39
CA PRO A 380 8.65 0.64 -17.26
C PRO A 380 9.70 0.60 -18.39
N ASP A 381 9.82 1.65 -19.22
CA ASP A 381 10.84 1.72 -20.27
C ASP A 381 12.06 2.53 -19.84
N VAL A 382 12.89 1.92 -18.98
CA VAL A 382 14.33 2.25 -18.91
C VAL A 382 15.10 0.96 -19.16
N ARG A 383 15.37 0.68 -20.44
CA ARG A 383 16.40 -0.29 -20.83
C ARG A 383 17.76 0.24 -20.37
N LEU A 384 18.34 -0.41 -19.37
CA LEU A 384 19.77 -0.38 -19.10
C LEU A 384 20.51 -0.90 -20.35
N GLN A 385 21.11 0.01 -21.13
CA GLN A 385 22.12 -0.36 -22.12
C GLN A 385 23.41 -0.72 -21.38
N SER A 386 23.73 -2.00 -21.33
CA SER A 386 25.07 -2.47 -21.00
C SER A 386 26.00 -2.21 -22.19
N PHE A 387 27.09 -1.49 -21.95
CA PHE A 387 28.23 -1.45 -22.84
C PHE A 387 28.99 -2.77 -22.75
N THR A 388 28.94 -3.57 -23.81
CA THR A 388 30.01 -4.51 -24.15
C THR A 388 30.23 -4.45 -25.66
N ALA A 389 31.36 -3.86 -26.04
CA ALA A 389 31.87 -3.86 -27.40
C ALA A 389 32.25 -5.28 -27.80
N HIS A 390 31.66 -5.83 -28.87
CA HIS A 390 32.26 -6.86 -29.71
C HIS A 390 31.90 -6.58 -31.18
N SER A 391 32.93 -6.51 -32.00
CA SER A 391 32.90 -6.30 -33.45
C SER A 391 32.37 -7.54 -34.16
N ALA A 392 31.34 -7.38 -35.00
CA ALA A 392 31.02 -8.33 -36.06
C ALA A 392 30.32 -7.60 -37.22
N SER A 393 31.01 -7.52 -38.34
CA SER A 393 30.54 -6.99 -39.62
C SER A 393 29.56 -7.97 -40.27
N ILE A 394 28.32 -7.54 -40.52
CA ILE A 394 27.36 -8.26 -41.37
C ILE A 394 26.99 -7.35 -42.54
N ARG A 395 27.32 -7.82 -43.76
CA ARG A 395 26.87 -7.24 -45.03
C ARG A 395 25.41 -7.62 -45.25
N VAL A 396 24.54 -6.64 -45.47
CA VAL A 396 23.19 -6.84 -45.99
C VAL A 396 23.21 -6.59 -47.48
N ALA A 397 22.84 -7.60 -48.26
CA ALA A 397 22.52 -7.48 -49.68
C ALA A 397 21.03 -7.17 -49.82
N PHE A 398 20.70 -6.12 -50.57
CA PHE A 398 19.34 -5.84 -51.03
C PHE A 398 19.00 -6.76 -52.22
N SER A 399 17.81 -7.35 -52.19
CA SER A 399 17.15 -7.93 -53.37
C SER A 399 15.71 -7.45 -53.37
N GLU A 400 15.45 -6.39 -54.13
CA GLU A 400 14.11 -6.07 -54.64
C GLU A 400 13.73 -7.10 -55.70
N LYS A 401 12.50 -7.63 -55.65
CA LYS A 401 11.77 -8.05 -56.85
C LYS A 401 10.28 -7.72 -56.72
N LEU A 402 9.79 -7.26 -57.87
CA LEU A 402 8.43 -6.89 -58.28
C LEU A 402 7.34 -7.89 -57.92
#